data_AF-A0A1W2DR85-F1
#
_entry.id   AF-A0A1W2DR85-F1
#
_cell.length_a   1.000
_cell.length_b   1.000
_cell.length_c   1.000
_cell.angle_alpha   90.00
_cell.angle_beta   90.00
_cell.angle_gamma   90.00
#
_symmetry.space_group_name_H-M   'P 1'
#
loop_
_entity.id
_entity.type
_entity.pdbx_description
1 polymer ?
#
loop_
_entity_poly.entity_id
_entity_poly.type
_entity_poly.pdbx_seq_one_letter_code
_entity_poly.pdbx_strand_id
1 'polypeptide(L)' 'MWIPSGFAHGFCTLEPGSVVSYKVSDYYCAESDRGIAWDDPDINVAWPDLADPSTLSSKDKTQPLLCTLPHFFELDL' A
#
# COMPACT_ATOMS: atom_id res chain seq x y z
N MET A 1 -13.93 -4.93 0.55
CA MET A 1 -13.69 -3.48 0.64
C MET A 1 -13.52 -2.94 -0.77
N TRP A 2 -14.10 -1.78 -1.09
CA TRP A 2 -13.87 -1.10 -2.37
C TRP A 2 -12.85 0.01 -2.15
N ILE A 3 -11.84 0.08 -3.01
CA ILE A 3 -10.81 1.12 -3.00
C ILE A 3 -10.91 1.85 -4.34
N PRO A 4 -11.33 3.12 -4.37
CA PRO A 4 -11.36 3.90 -5.60
C PRO A 4 -9.96 4.11 -6.18
N SER A 5 -9.89 4.37 -7.50
CA SER A 5 -8.63 4.79 -8.14
C SER A 5 -8.07 6.04 -7.46
N GLY A 6 -6.74 6.10 -7.32
CA GLY A 6 -6.05 7.21 -6.66
C GLY A 6 -5.88 7.06 -5.14
N PHE A 7 -6.46 6.04 -4.52
CA PHE A 7 -6.28 5.75 -3.09
C PHE A 7 -5.22 4.66 -2.85
N ALA A 8 -4.38 4.86 -1.84
CA ALA A 8 -3.46 3.83 -1.36
C ALA A 8 -4.20 2.78 -0.50
N HIS A 9 -3.75 1.54 -0.54
CA HIS A 9 -4.30 0.44 0.26
C HIS A 9 -3.19 -0.55 0.65
N GLY A 10 -3.16 -0.90 1.94
CA GLY A 10 -2.26 -1.90 2.51
C GLY A 10 -2.97 -2.69 3.60
N PHE A 11 -2.46 -3.88 3.94
CA PHE A 11 -3.04 -4.74 4.97
C PHE A 11 -1.97 -5.51 5.74
N CYS A 12 -2.30 -5.89 6.97
CA CYS A 12 -1.49 -6.77 7.82
C CYS A 12 -2.36 -7.99 8.18
N THR A 13 -1.90 -9.20 7.87
CA THR A 13 -2.59 -10.44 8.26
C THR A 13 -2.30 -10.75 9.72
N LEU A 14 -3.33 -11.01 10.52
CA LEU A 14 -3.19 -11.24 11.96
C LEU A 14 -2.92 -12.70 12.32
N GLU A 15 -3.25 -13.62 11.42
CA GLU A 15 -3.13 -15.06 11.63
C GLU A 15 -2.42 -15.74 10.44
N PRO A 16 -1.63 -16.80 10.68
CA PRO A 16 -1.03 -17.61 9.62
C PRO A 16 -2.10 -18.22 8.69
N GLY A 17 -1.78 -18.34 7.40
CA GLY A 17 -2.69 -18.94 6.42
C GLY A 17 -3.87 -18.05 6.01
N SER A 18 -3.86 -16.77 6.40
CA SER A 18 -4.80 -15.77 5.91
C SER A 18 -4.74 -15.65 4.38
N VAL A 19 -5.90 -15.60 3.72
CA VAL A 19 -6.01 -15.42 2.26
C VAL A 19 -6.77 -14.14 1.97
N VAL A 20 -6.16 -13.26 1.17
CA VAL A 20 -6.79 -12.04 0.67
C VAL A 20 -7.06 -12.19 -0.82
N SER A 21 -8.34 -12.07 -1.21
CA SER A 21 -8.78 -12.11 -2.60
C SER A 21 -9.55 -10.83 -2.93
N TYR A 22 -9.22 -10.19 -4.05
CA TYR A 22 -9.91 -8.99 -4.51
C TYR A 22 -10.14 -9.02 -6.01
N LYS A 23 -11.22 -8.36 -6.45
CA LYS A 23 -11.47 -8.07 -7.86
C LYS A 23 -10.78 -6.76 -8.21
N VAL A 24 -10.26 -6.69 -9.42
CA VAL A 24 -9.63 -5.50 -9.99
C VAL A 24 -10.50 -4.93 -11.10
N SER A 25 -10.43 -3.61 -11.30
CA SER A 25 -11.14 -2.93 -12.38
C SER A 25 -10.42 -3.00 -13.72
N ASP A 26 -9.12 -3.29 -13.72
CA ASP A 26 -8.27 -3.36 -14.92
C ASP A 26 -7.16 -4.41 -14.77
N TYR A 27 -6.47 -4.72 -15.87
CA TYR A 27 -5.33 -5.61 -15.90
C TYR A 27 -4.08 -4.99 -15.25
N TYR A 28 -3.17 -5.85 -14.80
CA TYR A 28 -1.92 -5.42 -14.19
C TYR A 28 -1.01 -4.68 -15.20
N CYS A 29 -0.47 -3.55 -14.77
CA CYS A 29 0.55 -2.77 -15.48
C CYS A 29 1.68 -2.40 -14.52
N ALA A 30 2.86 -2.98 -14.71
CA ALA A 30 4.01 -2.74 -13.83
C ALA A 30 4.47 -1.27 -13.83
N GLU A 31 4.35 -0.59 -14.97
CA GLU A 31 4.72 0.84 -15.11
C GLU A 31 3.80 1.77 -14.32
N SER A 32 2.61 1.30 -13.94
CA SER A 32 1.63 2.03 -13.12
C SER A 32 1.69 1.64 -11.64
N ASP A 33 2.53 0.68 -11.24
CA ASP A 33 2.69 0.27 -9.85
C ASP A 33 3.41 1.37 -9.06
N ARG A 34 2.79 1.82 -7.97
CA ARG A 34 3.28 2.88 -7.08
C ARG A 34 3.08 2.44 -5.65
N GLY A 35 3.92 2.92 -4.74
CA GLY A 35 3.79 2.66 -3.32
C GLY A 35 4.29 3.81 -2.47
N ILE A 36 4.00 3.70 -1.19
CA ILE A 36 4.40 4.62 -0.12
C ILE A 36 5.01 3.75 0.98
N ALA A 37 5.97 4.27 1.73
CA ALA A 37 6.51 3.61 2.90
C ALA A 37 5.38 3.17 3.84
N TRP A 38 5.40 1.90 4.24
CA TRP A 38 4.35 1.32 5.10
C TRP A 38 4.34 1.99 6.50
N ASP A 39 5.51 2.45 6.95
CA ASP A 39 5.79 3.15 8.21
C ASP A 39 5.98 4.66 8.00
N ASP A 40 5.39 5.21 6.92
CA ASP A 40 5.43 6.64 6.66
C ASP A 40 4.91 7.44 7.88
N PRO A 41 5.69 8.38 8.43
CA PRO A 41 5.35 9.10 9.64
C PRO A 41 4.27 10.18 9.43
N ASP A 42 4.04 10.62 8.19
CA ASP A 42 2.98 11.58 7.86
C ASP A 42 1.62 10.88 7.77
N ILE A 43 1.58 9.64 7.25
CA ILE A 43 0.39 8.79 7.27
C ILE A 43 0.15 8.22 8.67
N ASN A 44 1.22 7.81 9.36
CA ASN A 44 1.23 7.33 10.74
C ASN A 44 0.18 6.23 11.01
N VAL A 45 0.16 5.19 10.17
CA VAL A 45 -0.75 4.04 10.37
C VAL A 45 -0.36 3.31 11.67
N ALA A 46 -1.31 3.18 12.59
CA ALA A 46 -1.14 2.38 13.80
C ALA A 46 -1.25 0.89 13.50
N TRP A 47 -0.17 0.30 12.96
CA TRP A 47 -0.08 -1.14 12.71
C TRP A 47 -0.09 -1.93 14.04
N PRO A 48 -0.67 -3.15 14.07
CA PRO A 48 -0.64 -3.98 15.28
C PRO A 48 0.78 -4.38 15.68
N ASP A 49 1.02 -4.63 16.97
CA ASP A 49 2.35 -5.02 17.50
C ASP A 49 2.94 -6.29 16.86
N LEU A 50 2.10 -7.16 16.29
CA LEU A 50 2.54 -8.36 15.57
C LEU A 50 3.09 -8.09 14.17
N ALA A 51 2.93 -6.86 13.65
CA ALA A 51 3.43 -6.49 12.34
C ALA A 51 4.97 -6.54 12.34
N ASP A 52 5.52 -7.43 11.51
CA ASP A 52 6.97 -7.64 11.40
C ASP A 52 7.48 -7.12 10.05
N PRO A 53 8.32 -6.05 10.02
CA PRO A 53 8.87 -5.51 8.78
C PRO A 53 9.81 -6.49 8.06
N SER A 54 10.29 -7.54 8.72
CA SER A 54 11.09 -8.59 8.08
C SER A 54 10.29 -9.32 6.98
N THR A 55 8.97 -9.42 7.15
CA THR A 55 8.03 -10.08 6.22
C THR A 55 7.71 -9.28 4.97
N LEU A 56 8.02 -7.98 4.96
CA LEU A 56 7.81 -7.13 3.79
C LEU A 56 8.64 -7.62 2.60
N SER A 57 8.06 -7.48 1.41
CA SER A 57 8.77 -7.75 0.16
C SER A 57 9.94 -6.78 -0.02
N SER A 58 10.91 -7.13 -0.87
CA SER A 58 12.00 -6.20 -1.23
C SER A 58 11.47 -4.90 -1.86
N LYS A 59 10.34 -4.97 -2.57
CA LYS A 59 9.68 -3.78 -3.16
C LYS A 59 9.19 -2.85 -2.06
N ASP A 60 8.45 -3.39 -1.08
CA ASP A 60 7.78 -2.57 -0.06
C ASP A 60 8.78 -1.97 0.95
N LYS A 61 9.91 -2.65 1.19
CA LYS A 61 11.03 -2.15 2.01
C LYS A 61 11.70 -0.89 1.46
N THR A 62 11.46 -0.53 0.19
CA THR A 62 12.16 0.56 -0.49
C THR A 62 11.23 1.64 -1.02
N GLN A 63 9.97 1.64 -0.58
CA GLN A 63 9.01 2.66 -0.98
C GLN A 63 9.37 4.03 -0.38
N PRO A 64 9.11 5.13 -1.11
CA PRO A 64 9.40 6.48 -0.66
C PRO A 64 8.39 6.98 0.39
N LEU A 65 8.78 8.02 1.13
CA LEU A 65 7.86 8.75 2.01
C LEU A 65 6.81 9.51 1.18
N LEU A 66 5.60 9.65 1.71
CA LEU A 66 4.48 10.35 1.09
C LEU A 66 4.87 11.77 0.67
N CYS A 67 5.54 12.52 1.55
CA CYS A 67 5.98 13.89 1.27
C CYS A 67 7.00 14.02 0.13
N THR A 68 7.61 12.92 -0.31
CA THR A 68 8.59 12.90 -1.42
C THR A 68 7.99 12.49 -2.75
N LEU A 69 6.74 12.00 -2.75
CA LEU A 69 6.08 11.55 -3.97
C LEU A 69 5.63 12.73 -4.84
N PRO A 70 5.72 12.61 -6.17
CA PRO A 70 5.07 13.55 -7.07
C PRO A 70 3.56 13.36 -7.06
N HIS A 71 2.85 14.34 -7.59
CA HIS A 71 1.41 14.22 -7.81
C HIS A 71 1.14 13.26 -8.97
N PHE A 72 0.52 12.11 -8.69
CA PHE A 72 0.23 11.08 -9.70
C PHE A 72 -1.19 11.14 -10.26
N PHE A 73 -2.15 11.62 -9.47
CA PHE A 73 -3.57 11.58 -9.80
C PHE A 73 -4.14 12.98 -9.69
N GLU A 74 -4.84 13.45 -10.72
CA GLU A 74 -5.69 14.63 -10.59
C GLU A 74 -7.04 14.18 -10.05
N LEU A 75 -7.42 14.70 -8.89
CA LEU A 75 -8.76 14.52 -8.35
C LEU A 75 -9.64 15.60 -8.98
N ASP A 76 -10.40 15.23 -10.00
CA ASP A 76 -11.53 16.03 -10.47
C ASP A 76 -12.59 16.05 -9.35
N LEU A 77 -12.56 17.10 -8.52
CA LEU A 77 -13.57 17.36 -7.49
C LEU A 77 -14.73 18.20 -8.04
#